data_AF-A0A6I7Q516-F1
#
_entry.id   AF-A0A6I7Q516-F1
#
_cell.length_a   1.000
_cell.length_b   1.000
_cell.length_c   1.000
_cell.angle_alpha   90.00
_cell.angle_beta   90.00
_cell.angle_gamma   90.00
#
_symmetry.space_group_name_H-M   'P 1'
#
loop_
_entity.id
_entity.type
_entity.pdbx_description
1 polymer ?
#
loop_
_entity_poly.entity_id
_entity_poly.type
_entity_poly.pdbx_seq_one_letter_code
_entity_poly.pdbx_strand_id
1 'polypeptide(L)'
;TERSERKRVKQRERRSGSLTKDSKQAYRDRFGLASKATAKNFFAAKDIKPKIDQEYISKLLKRLEDLVFAYDKILENSVRPESVERFIQEKIYAVYESLDSNGLIAKFTNQGRRPEQVLFNWLRGHVTAEFFLPAIKTLLKASESQSIGEDDISSLKSFRRLPKADYLLQTPRGRLRLEVQAGFQGMNDIKFHKVEEARRVLMKENVPSLCAHLDIFNGQAALFRLDQPDRLAWLKWEFQSQMEGQKVAAIPEEGFVWKFLEPLPRLEDLELD
;
A
#
# COMPACT_ATOMS: atom_id res chain seq x y z
N THR A 1 39.25 26.94 -44.18
CA THR A 1 37.94 26.27 -44.10
C THR A 1 37.71 25.61 -42.73
N GLU A 2 38.70 24.95 -42.10
CA GLU A 2 38.55 24.46 -40.69
C GLU A 2 38.53 25.55 -39.61
N ARG A 3 39.24 26.68 -39.83
CA ARG A 3 39.34 27.78 -38.85
C ARG A 3 38.02 28.56 -38.68
N SER A 4 37.15 28.57 -39.69
CA SER A 4 35.81 29.18 -39.62
C SER A 4 34.77 28.25 -38.99
N GLU A 5 34.91 26.92 -39.17
CA GLU A 5 34.08 25.94 -38.48
C GLU A 5 34.37 25.88 -36.99
N ARG A 6 35.65 25.89 -36.57
CA ARG A 6 36.02 25.96 -35.15
C ARG A 6 35.54 27.25 -34.46
N LYS A 7 35.47 28.37 -35.19
CA LYS A 7 34.87 29.62 -34.68
C LYS A 7 33.34 29.52 -34.55
N ARG A 8 32.65 28.89 -35.51
CA ARG A 8 31.19 28.66 -35.45
C ARG A 8 30.79 27.68 -34.35
N VAL A 9 31.58 26.62 -34.11
CA VAL A 9 31.37 25.66 -33.01
C VAL A 9 31.58 26.35 -31.65
N LYS A 10 32.68 27.09 -31.45
CA LYS A 10 32.91 27.87 -30.21
C LYS A 10 31.87 28.98 -29.98
N GLN A 11 31.31 29.56 -31.04
CA GLN A 11 30.26 30.59 -30.93
C GLN A 11 28.88 29.97 -30.67
N ARG A 12 28.64 28.72 -31.08
CA ARG A 12 27.47 27.91 -30.69
C ARG A 12 27.59 27.42 -29.24
N GLU A 13 28.77 26.98 -28.80
CA GLU A 13 29.04 26.58 -27.40
C GLU A 13 28.94 27.77 -26.43
N ARG A 14 29.31 28.98 -26.84
CA ARG A 14 29.11 30.21 -26.04
C ARG A 14 27.65 30.63 -25.91
N ARG A 15 26.74 30.14 -26.76
CA ARG A 15 25.29 30.41 -26.66
C ARG A 15 24.55 29.37 -25.81
N SER A 16 25.19 28.30 -25.36
CA SER A 16 24.58 27.28 -24.50
C SER A 16 24.76 27.54 -23.00
N GLY A 17 25.05 28.78 -22.60
CA GLY A 17 25.18 29.15 -21.19
C GLY A 17 23.85 29.05 -20.46
N SER A 18 23.76 28.18 -19.44
CA SER A 18 22.61 28.16 -18.54
C SER A 18 22.36 29.56 -17.98
N LEU A 19 21.11 30.02 -18.00
CA LEU A 19 20.69 31.26 -17.33
C LEU A 19 21.24 31.33 -15.90
N THR A 20 21.64 32.52 -15.47
CA THR A 20 22.06 32.78 -14.09
C THR A 20 20.88 32.60 -13.14
N LYS A 21 21.16 32.43 -11.84
CA LYS A 21 20.11 32.29 -10.81
C LYS A 21 19.18 33.50 -10.79
N ASP A 22 19.74 34.71 -10.94
CA ASP A 22 19.00 35.97 -10.91
C ASP A 22 18.12 36.13 -12.14
N SER A 23 18.62 35.80 -13.34
CA SER A 23 17.79 35.79 -14.55
C SER A 23 16.64 34.79 -14.46
N LYS A 24 16.87 33.61 -13.86
CA LYS A 24 15.82 32.62 -13.60
C LYS A 24 14.81 33.09 -12.55
N GLN A 25 15.18 33.96 -11.61
CA GLN A 25 14.27 34.54 -10.62
C GLN A 25 13.44 35.67 -11.24
N ALA A 26 14.09 36.63 -11.91
CA ALA A 26 13.43 37.73 -12.61
C ALA A 26 12.40 37.25 -13.64
N TYR A 27 12.68 36.14 -14.34
CA TYR A 27 11.69 35.48 -15.22
C TYR A 27 10.44 35.04 -14.45
N ARG A 28 10.60 34.39 -13.30
CA ARG A 28 9.48 33.92 -12.47
C ARG A 28 8.71 35.09 -11.86
N ASP A 29 9.40 36.14 -11.45
CA ASP A 29 8.77 37.35 -10.92
C ASP A 29 7.89 38.05 -11.96
N ARG A 30 8.27 38.03 -13.26
CA ARG A 30 7.42 38.54 -14.36
C ARG A 30 6.11 37.76 -14.54
N PHE A 31 6.07 36.48 -14.13
CA PHE A 31 4.84 35.70 -14.06
C PHE A 31 4.06 35.93 -12.74
N GLY A 32 4.56 36.79 -11.84
CA GLY A 32 4.00 36.95 -10.49
C GLY A 32 4.36 35.80 -9.54
N LEU A 33 5.37 34.98 -9.86
CA LEU A 33 5.70 33.76 -9.13
C LEU A 33 6.97 33.96 -8.29
N ALA A 34 6.78 34.31 -7.01
CA ALA A 34 7.87 34.69 -6.10
C ALA A 34 8.93 33.60 -5.83
N SER A 35 8.60 32.32 -6.04
CA SER A 35 9.51 31.21 -5.72
C SER A 35 9.53 30.11 -6.78
N LYS A 36 10.58 29.29 -6.76
CA LYS A 36 10.69 28.11 -7.62
C LYS A 36 9.59 27.09 -7.31
N ALA A 37 9.17 27.00 -6.04
CA ALA A 37 8.09 26.10 -5.62
C ALA A 37 6.73 26.58 -6.14
N THR A 38 6.43 27.86 -5.98
CA THR A 38 5.19 28.49 -6.50
C THR A 38 5.13 28.35 -8.02
N ALA A 39 6.24 28.59 -8.71
CA ALA A 39 6.29 28.42 -10.15
C ALA A 39 6.08 26.98 -10.60
N LYS A 40 6.69 26.01 -9.92
CA LYS A 40 6.43 24.58 -10.18
C LYS A 40 4.97 24.21 -9.97
N ASN A 41 4.34 24.72 -8.92
CA ASN A 41 2.93 24.43 -8.64
C ASN A 41 2.02 25.03 -9.70
N PHE A 42 2.19 26.32 -10.02
CA PHE A 42 1.42 27.03 -11.04
C PHE A 42 1.54 26.38 -12.42
N PHE A 43 2.77 26.15 -12.91
CA PHE A 43 2.96 25.54 -14.25
C PHE A 43 2.50 24.07 -14.32
N ALA A 44 2.37 23.39 -13.19
CA ALA A 44 1.81 22.04 -13.11
C ALA A 44 0.34 22.03 -12.66
N ALA A 45 -0.31 23.20 -12.55
CA ALA A 45 -1.68 23.39 -12.06
C ALA A 45 -1.97 22.75 -10.68
N LYS A 46 -0.94 22.58 -9.84
CA LYS A 46 -1.06 21.96 -8.49
C LYS A 46 -1.67 22.89 -7.45
N ASP A 47 -1.76 24.17 -7.76
CA ASP A 47 -2.47 25.20 -6.99
C ASP A 47 -4.00 25.11 -7.13
N ILE A 48 -4.48 24.48 -8.20
CA ILE A 48 -5.90 24.17 -8.40
C ILE A 48 -6.22 22.86 -7.68
N LYS A 49 -7.02 22.93 -6.61
CA LYS A 49 -7.47 21.73 -5.89
C LYS A 49 -8.74 21.18 -6.55
N PRO A 50 -8.73 19.96 -7.11
CA PRO A 50 -9.94 19.35 -7.63
C PRO A 50 -10.93 19.12 -6.49
N LYS A 51 -12.22 19.33 -6.75
CA LYS A 51 -13.28 18.94 -5.82
C LYS A 51 -13.34 17.42 -5.75
N ILE A 52 -13.67 16.91 -4.55
CA ILE A 52 -13.94 15.49 -4.36
C ILE A 52 -15.22 15.14 -5.10
N ASP A 53 -15.14 14.12 -5.96
CA ASP A 53 -16.24 13.63 -6.78
C ASP A 53 -16.96 12.49 -6.04
N GLN A 54 -18.08 12.85 -5.42
CA GLN A 54 -18.89 11.94 -4.61
C GLN A 54 -19.55 10.84 -5.46
N GLU A 55 -19.97 11.15 -6.69
CA GLU A 55 -20.57 10.15 -7.58
C GLU A 55 -19.53 9.09 -7.98
N TYR A 56 -18.29 9.52 -8.25
CA TYR A 56 -17.20 8.59 -8.52
C TYR A 56 -16.87 7.73 -7.31
N ILE A 57 -16.85 8.30 -6.10
CA ILE A 57 -16.71 7.51 -4.85
C ILE A 57 -17.81 6.46 -4.73
N SER A 58 -19.08 6.81 -4.93
CA SER A 58 -20.18 5.83 -4.84
C SER A 58 -19.98 4.65 -5.79
N LYS A 59 -19.51 4.89 -7.02
CA LYS A 59 -19.17 3.82 -7.98
C LYS A 59 -18.02 2.94 -7.50
N LEU A 60 -17.01 3.53 -6.84
CA LEU A 60 -15.88 2.82 -6.26
C LEU A 60 -16.29 1.97 -5.06
N LEU A 61 -17.16 2.48 -4.18
CA LEU A 61 -17.72 1.71 -3.06
C LEU A 61 -18.55 0.53 -3.57
N LYS A 62 -19.38 0.74 -4.60
CA LYS A 62 -20.12 -0.34 -5.24
C LYS A 62 -19.20 -1.45 -5.78
N ARG A 63 -18.06 -1.06 -6.38
CA ARG A 63 -17.06 -2.02 -6.82
C ARG A 63 -16.45 -2.84 -5.65
N LEU A 64 -16.33 -2.26 -4.46
CA LEU A 64 -15.89 -3.01 -3.28
C LEU A 64 -16.94 -4.02 -2.82
N GLU A 65 -18.24 -3.69 -2.88
CA GLU A 65 -19.29 -4.68 -2.62
C GLU A 65 -19.19 -5.86 -3.61
N ASP A 66 -19.08 -5.56 -4.90
CA ASP A 66 -18.99 -6.58 -5.95
C ASP A 66 -17.79 -7.51 -5.72
N LEU A 67 -16.68 -6.96 -5.23
CA LEU A 67 -15.47 -7.69 -4.84
C LEU A 67 -15.73 -8.61 -3.64
N VAL A 68 -16.41 -8.13 -2.59
CA VAL A 68 -16.77 -8.95 -1.41
C VAL A 68 -17.68 -10.12 -1.82
N PHE A 69 -18.67 -9.87 -2.67
CA PHE A 69 -19.51 -10.95 -3.20
C PHE A 69 -18.73 -11.94 -4.07
N ALA A 70 -17.65 -11.50 -4.75
CA ALA A 70 -16.77 -12.40 -5.46
C ALA A 70 -15.91 -13.24 -4.51
N TYR A 71 -15.41 -12.64 -3.42
CA TYR A 71 -14.66 -13.35 -2.38
C TYR A 71 -15.49 -14.43 -1.69
N ASP A 72 -16.74 -14.10 -1.37
CA ASP A 72 -17.68 -15.06 -0.80
C ASP A 72 -17.87 -16.27 -1.71
N LYS A 73 -17.79 -16.13 -3.04
CA LYS A 73 -17.95 -17.30 -3.94
C LYS A 73 -16.74 -18.23 -3.97
N ILE A 74 -15.55 -17.78 -3.58
CA ILE A 74 -14.30 -18.54 -3.78
C ILE A 74 -13.79 -19.24 -2.52
N LEU A 75 -14.05 -18.70 -1.32
CA LEU A 75 -13.59 -19.32 -0.08
C LEU A 75 -14.51 -20.45 0.37
N GLU A 76 -14.06 -21.40 1.19
CA GLU A 76 -14.97 -22.39 1.81
C GLU A 76 -15.83 -21.74 2.90
N ASN A 77 -17.09 -22.18 3.06
CA ASN A 77 -18.05 -21.59 4.03
C ASN A 77 -17.50 -21.49 5.47
N SER A 78 -16.64 -22.43 5.89
CA SER A 78 -16.08 -22.53 7.24
C SER A 78 -15.13 -21.38 7.60
N VAL A 79 -14.70 -20.58 6.63
CA VAL A 79 -13.67 -19.54 6.81
C VAL A 79 -14.11 -18.15 6.33
N ARG A 80 -15.40 -17.98 6.05
CA ARG A 80 -15.99 -16.70 5.61
C ARG A 80 -16.60 -15.93 6.79
N PRO A 81 -16.83 -14.61 6.64
CA PRO A 81 -17.67 -13.87 7.57
C PRO A 81 -19.09 -14.46 7.67
N GLU A 82 -19.71 -14.38 8.84
CA GLU A 82 -21.05 -14.93 9.09
C GLU A 82 -22.15 -14.33 8.18
N SER A 83 -22.01 -13.05 7.81
CA SER A 83 -22.91 -12.37 6.88
C SER A 83 -22.12 -11.39 6.01
N VAL A 84 -22.23 -11.57 4.70
CA VAL A 84 -21.64 -10.70 3.69
C VAL A 84 -22.26 -9.30 3.74
N GLU A 85 -23.58 -9.22 3.89
CA GLU A 85 -24.30 -7.95 3.97
C GLU A 85 -23.86 -7.14 5.18
N ARG A 86 -23.79 -7.78 6.35
CA ARG A 86 -23.29 -7.14 7.57
C ARG A 86 -21.85 -6.69 7.41
N PHE A 87 -21.00 -7.54 6.82
CA PHE A 87 -19.61 -7.20 6.54
C PHE A 87 -19.49 -5.95 5.64
N ILE A 88 -20.28 -5.87 4.56
CA ILE A 88 -20.30 -4.72 3.66
C ILE A 88 -20.67 -3.44 4.43
N GLN A 89 -21.73 -3.49 5.24
CA GLN A 89 -22.15 -2.32 6.03
C GLN A 89 -21.07 -1.87 7.02
N GLU A 90 -20.48 -2.80 7.77
CA GLU A 90 -19.52 -2.48 8.83
C GLU A 90 -18.12 -2.11 8.30
N LYS A 91 -17.65 -2.76 7.23
CA LYS A 91 -16.25 -2.68 6.77
C LYS A 91 -16.06 -1.83 5.52
N ILE A 92 -17.13 -1.53 4.78
CA ILE A 92 -17.09 -0.61 3.64
C ILE A 92 -17.78 0.70 4.02
N TYR A 93 -19.09 0.68 4.29
CA TYR A 93 -19.88 1.91 4.41
C TYR A 93 -19.61 2.65 5.72
N ALA A 94 -19.65 1.98 6.87
CA ALA A 94 -19.39 2.65 8.15
C ALA A 94 -17.97 3.23 8.22
N VAL A 95 -16.98 2.53 7.64
CA VAL A 95 -15.59 3.04 7.52
C VAL A 95 -15.54 4.26 6.61
N TYR A 96 -16.19 4.21 5.45
CA TYR A 96 -16.29 5.35 4.54
C TYR A 96 -16.96 6.57 5.19
N GLU A 97 -18.11 6.38 5.83
CA GLU A 97 -18.85 7.44 6.53
C GLU A 97 -18.01 8.07 7.65
N SER A 98 -17.26 7.25 8.39
CA SER A 98 -16.32 7.74 9.40
C SER A 98 -15.21 8.60 8.76
N LEU A 99 -14.65 8.18 7.63
CA LEU A 99 -13.64 8.96 6.90
C LEU A 99 -14.20 10.28 6.35
N ASP A 100 -15.40 10.26 5.78
CA ASP A 100 -16.04 11.43 5.18
C ASP A 100 -16.44 12.46 6.25
N SER A 101 -17.11 12.01 7.31
CA SER A 101 -17.53 12.86 8.44
C SER A 101 -16.35 13.52 9.16
N ASN A 102 -15.18 12.86 9.19
CA ASN A 102 -13.94 13.42 9.74
C ASN A 102 -13.12 14.23 8.73
N GLY A 103 -13.59 14.41 7.49
CA GLY A 103 -12.90 15.16 6.44
C GLY A 103 -11.56 14.54 6.02
N LEU A 104 -11.39 13.23 6.22
CA LEU A 104 -10.12 12.52 5.98
C LEU A 104 -9.88 12.22 4.49
N ILE A 105 -10.92 12.19 3.67
CA ILE A 105 -10.81 11.85 2.23
C ILE A 105 -9.78 12.74 1.53
N ALA A 106 -9.76 14.04 1.82
CA ALA A 106 -8.83 14.99 1.21
C ALA A 106 -7.34 14.70 1.53
N LYS A 107 -7.04 13.91 2.57
CA LYS A 107 -5.68 13.50 2.93
C LYS A 107 -5.19 12.26 2.18
N PHE A 108 -6.09 11.50 1.56
CA PHE A 108 -5.72 10.37 0.72
C PHE A 108 -5.08 10.90 -0.55
N THR A 109 -3.83 11.34 -0.52
CA THR A 109 -3.12 11.80 -1.71
C THR A 109 -1.86 10.95 -1.88
N ASN A 110 -1.51 10.66 -3.13
CA ASN A 110 -0.26 9.97 -3.43
C ASN A 110 0.25 10.41 -4.79
N GLN A 111 1.37 11.14 -4.83
CA GLN A 111 2.06 11.54 -6.07
C GLN A 111 1.15 12.21 -7.13
N GLY A 112 0.17 13.00 -6.72
CA GLY A 112 -0.76 13.67 -7.64
C GLY A 112 -1.93 12.79 -8.13
N ARG A 113 -2.07 11.55 -7.62
CA ARG A 113 -3.30 10.77 -7.76
C ARG A 113 -4.46 11.47 -7.03
N ARG A 114 -5.64 11.35 -7.63
CA ARG A 114 -6.89 11.87 -7.10
C ARG A 114 -7.25 11.21 -5.77
N PRO A 115 -7.79 11.95 -4.78
CA PRO A 115 -8.05 11.37 -3.47
C PRO A 115 -8.99 10.19 -3.44
N GLU A 116 -9.99 10.20 -4.30
CA GLU A 116 -10.98 9.14 -4.46
C GLU A 116 -10.32 7.81 -4.84
N GLN A 117 -9.30 7.84 -5.71
CA GLN A 117 -8.56 6.65 -6.12
C GLN A 117 -7.66 6.12 -5.00
N VAL A 118 -7.06 7.02 -4.21
CA VAL A 118 -6.19 6.62 -3.10
C VAL A 118 -7.03 6.08 -1.94
N LEU A 119 -8.20 6.68 -1.68
CA LEU A 119 -9.22 6.15 -0.77
C LEU A 119 -9.63 4.74 -1.18
N PHE A 120 -10.03 4.55 -2.44
CA PHE A 120 -10.43 3.23 -2.94
C PHE A 120 -9.32 2.19 -2.78
N ASN A 121 -8.08 2.52 -3.14
CA ASN A 121 -6.96 1.57 -2.99
C ASN A 121 -6.71 1.18 -1.53
N TRP A 122 -6.79 2.14 -0.61
CA TRP A 122 -6.63 1.86 0.82
C TRP A 122 -7.79 1.03 1.37
N LEU A 123 -9.03 1.44 1.09
CA LEU A 123 -10.22 0.75 1.57
C LEU A 123 -10.33 -0.66 0.97
N ARG A 124 -9.92 -0.84 -0.29
CA ARG A 124 -9.84 -2.17 -0.92
C ARG A 124 -8.86 -3.10 -0.18
N GLY A 125 -7.70 -2.58 0.24
CA GLY A 125 -6.75 -3.32 1.06
C GLY A 125 -7.33 -3.70 2.42
N HIS A 126 -7.90 -2.73 3.12
CA HIS A 126 -8.58 -2.93 4.42
C HIS A 126 -9.68 -3.99 4.34
N VAL A 127 -10.62 -3.83 3.39
CA VAL A 127 -11.72 -4.76 3.14
C VAL A 127 -11.22 -6.18 2.87
N THR A 128 -10.17 -6.31 2.05
CA THR A 128 -9.60 -7.62 1.73
C THR A 128 -8.95 -8.26 2.95
N ALA A 129 -8.20 -7.49 3.74
CA ALA A 129 -7.59 -7.99 4.97
C ALA A 129 -8.65 -8.45 5.98
N GLU A 130 -9.69 -7.64 6.23
CA GLU A 130 -10.78 -7.98 7.14
C GLU A 130 -11.57 -9.21 6.67
N PHE A 131 -11.79 -9.36 5.35
CA PHE A 131 -12.56 -10.48 4.81
C PHE A 131 -11.81 -11.82 4.93
N PHE A 132 -10.49 -11.81 4.72
CA PHE A 132 -9.65 -13.02 4.78
C PHE A 132 -9.10 -13.31 6.18
N LEU A 133 -9.22 -12.38 7.12
CA LEU A 133 -8.75 -12.56 8.50
C LEU A 133 -9.30 -13.82 9.18
N PRO A 134 -10.59 -14.20 9.05
CA PRO A 134 -11.09 -15.45 9.64
C PRO A 134 -10.36 -16.68 9.12
N ALA A 135 -10.11 -16.77 7.81
CA ALA A 135 -9.35 -17.86 7.21
C ALA A 135 -7.91 -17.93 7.74
N ILE A 136 -7.23 -16.79 7.83
CA ILE A 136 -5.87 -16.69 8.38
C ILE A 136 -5.84 -17.08 9.86
N LYS A 137 -6.84 -16.66 10.65
CA LYS A 137 -6.97 -17.05 12.06
C LYS A 137 -7.16 -18.54 12.22
N THR A 138 -8.04 -19.15 11.41
CA THR A 138 -8.26 -20.60 11.41
C THR A 138 -6.97 -21.34 11.08
N LEU A 139 -6.25 -20.90 10.04
CA LEU A 139 -4.97 -21.46 9.63
C LEU A 139 -3.91 -21.42 10.74
N LEU A 140 -3.81 -20.28 11.42
CA LEU A 140 -2.85 -20.04 12.52
C LEU A 140 -3.35 -20.55 13.89
N LYS A 141 -4.53 -21.20 13.92
CA LYS A 141 -5.20 -21.67 15.14
C LYS A 141 -5.36 -20.55 16.18
N ALA A 142 -5.56 -19.30 15.73
CA ALA A 142 -5.62 -18.12 16.58
C ALA A 142 -7.01 -17.94 17.19
N SER A 143 -7.08 -17.79 18.53
CA SER A 143 -8.34 -17.59 19.25
C SER A 143 -8.85 -16.16 19.09
N GLU A 144 -7.95 -15.19 19.17
CA GLU A 144 -8.28 -13.76 19.22
C GLU A 144 -7.41 -12.96 18.24
N SER A 145 -7.94 -11.80 17.86
CA SER A 145 -7.29 -10.84 16.97
C SER A 145 -7.62 -9.43 17.42
N GLN A 146 -6.59 -8.60 17.59
CA GLN A 146 -6.71 -7.18 17.88
C GLN A 146 -6.13 -6.39 16.72
N SER A 147 -6.88 -5.41 16.19
CA SER A 147 -6.30 -4.44 15.26
C SER A 147 -5.31 -3.55 16.00
N ILE A 148 -4.07 -3.52 15.52
CA ILE A 148 -2.97 -2.71 16.07
C ILE A 148 -2.40 -1.73 15.05
N GLY A 149 -2.86 -1.79 13.80
CA GLY A 149 -2.54 -0.82 12.76
C GLY A 149 -2.94 0.59 13.21
N GLU A 150 -2.09 1.58 12.93
CA GLU A 150 -2.31 2.97 13.37
C GLU A 150 -3.09 3.82 12.35
N ASP A 151 -3.88 3.17 11.50
CA ASP A 151 -4.90 3.82 10.69
C ASP A 151 -6.12 4.17 11.56
N ASP A 152 -5.92 5.00 12.57
CA ASP A 152 -7.01 5.52 13.39
C ASP A 152 -7.80 6.56 12.57
N ILE A 153 -8.97 6.14 12.12
CA ILE A 153 -9.91 6.93 11.32
C ILE A 153 -10.76 7.88 12.17
N SER A 154 -10.64 7.86 13.51
CA SER A 154 -11.45 8.69 14.40
C SER A 154 -11.07 10.17 14.39
N SER A 155 -9.88 10.54 13.88
CA SER A 155 -9.50 11.95 13.81
C SER A 155 -8.44 12.29 12.76
N LEU A 156 -8.47 13.55 12.30
CA LEU A 156 -7.45 14.15 11.43
C LEU A 156 -6.03 14.11 12.00
N LYS A 157 -5.84 14.00 13.32
CA LYS A 157 -4.50 14.04 13.96
C LYS A 157 -3.87 12.65 14.08
N SER A 158 -4.67 11.60 14.13
CA SER A 158 -4.23 10.24 14.41
C SER A 158 -3.99 9.39 13.17
N PHE A 159 -4.57 9.72 12.02
CA PHE A 159 -4.30 9.02 10.76
C PHE A 159 -2.82 9.14 10.34
N ARG A 160 -2.03 8.10 10.62
CA ARG A 160 -0.60 8.01 10.25
C ARG A 160 -0.33 6.67 9.58
N ARG A 161 0.18 6.74 8.35
CA ARG A 161 0.70 5.57 7.64
C ARG A 161 2.06 5.18 8.21
N LEU A 162 2.07 4.41 9.29
CA LEU A 162 3.29 3.80 9.84
C LEU A 162 3.43 2.36 9.35
N PRO A 163 4.66 1.81 9.29
CA PRO A 163 4.91 0.46 8.79
C PRO A 163 4.46 -0.66 9.74
N LYS A 164 3.67 -0.35 10.77
CA LYS A 164 3.18 -1.29 11.77
C LYS A 164 2.28 -2.35 11.13
N ALA A 165 2.34 -3.56 11.67
CA ALA A 165 1.46 -4.66 11.30
C ALA A 165 -0.01 -4.31 11.58
N ASP A 166 -0.92 -4.95 10.85
CA ASP A 166 -2.35 -4.68 10.94
C ASP A 166 -2.97 -5.28 12.21
N TYR A 167 -2.58 -6.51 12.56
CA TYR A 167 -3.19 -7.27 13.66
C TYR A 167 -2.17 -7.85 14.64
N LEU A 168 -2.61 -8.05 15.88
CA LEU A 168 -1.99 -8.90 16.88
C LEU A 168 -2.92 -10.09 17.13
N LEU A 169 -2.40 -11.29 16.92
CA LEU A 169 -3.10 -12.55 17.09
C LEU A 169 -2.64 -13.26 18.36
N GLN A 170 -3.58 -13.90 19.04
CA GLN A 170 -3.29 -14.84 20.12
C GLN A 170 -3.33 -16.26 19.56
N THR A 171 -2.16 -16.88 19.41
CA THR A 171 -2.01 -18.26 18.90
C THR A 171 -1.65 -19.22 20.03
N PRO A 172 -1.70 -20.55 19.82
CA PRO A 172 -1.24 -21.52 20.81
C PRO A 172 0.25 -21.38 21.13
N ARG A 173 1.03 -20.77 20.23
CA ARG A 173 2.47 -20.50 20.40
C ARG A 173 2.76 -19.13 21.01
N GLY A 174 1.73 -18.39 21.40
CA GLY A 174 1.82 -17.05 21.96
C GLY A 174 1.36 -15.95 21.00
N ARG A 175 1.79 -14.72 21.28
CA ARG A 175 1.41 -13.54 20.51
C ARG A 175 2.14 -13.52 19.17
N LEU A 176 1.42 -13.19 18.10
CA LEU A 176 1.96 -13.07 16.75
C LEU A 176 1.43 -11.78 16.11
N ARG A 177 2.28 -10.93 15.55
CA ARG A 177 1.83 -9.84 14.69
C ARG A 177 1.57 -10.34 13.29
N LEU A 178 0.47 -9.90 12.68
CA LEU A 178 0.09 -10.24 11.32
C LEU A 178 0.01 -8.95 10.48
N GLU A 179 0.82 -8.90 9.44
CA GLU A 179 0.73 -7.94 8.34
C GLU A 179 -0.03 -8.62 7.19
N VAL A 180 -1.07 -7.98 6.68
CA VAL A 180 -1.83 -8.47 5.52
C VAL A 180 -1.59 -7.54 4.34
N GLN A 181 -1.07 -8.09 3.24
CA GLN A 181 -0.91 -7.36 1.98
C GLN A 181 -1.79 -7.99 0.92
N ALA A 182 -2.30 -7.19 -0.01
CA ALA A 182 -3.16 -7.68 -1.08
C ALA A 182 -2.68 -7.16 -2.44
N GLY A 183 -2.35 -8.10 -3.34
CA GLY A 183 -2.06 -7.86 -4.74
C GLY A 183 -3.33 -7.98 -5.59
N PHE A 184 -3.59 -7.00 -6.46
CA PHE A 184 -4.83 -6.95 -7.26
C PHE A 184 -4.58 -6.92 -8.78
N GLN A 185 -3.32 -6.89 -9.20
CA GLN A 185 -2.93 -6.70 -10.60
C GLN A 185 -1.74 -7.61 -10.99
N GLY A 186 -1.54 -8.71 -10.26
CA GLY A 186 -0.42 -9.64 -10.50
C GLY A 186 0.96 -9.14 -10.06
N MET A 187 1.06 -7.96 -9.44
CA MET A 187 2.28 -7.50 -8.77
C MET A 187 2.23 -7.89 -7.29
N ASN A 188 3.17 -8.75 -6.89
CA ASN A 188 3.24 -9.32 -5.56
C ASN A 188 4.57 -9.00 -4.90
N ASP A 189 4.77 -7.73 -4.57
CA ASP A 189 6.01 -7.25 -3.98
C ASP A 189 5.87 -7.04 -2.47
N ILE A 190 6.87 -7.48 -1.70
CA ILE A 190 7.02 -7.12 -0.30
C ILE A 190 8.01 -5.95 -0.16
N LYS A 191 7.67 -5.00 0.71
CA LYS A 191 8.52 -3.82 0.96
C LYS A 191 9.51 -4.09 2.09
N PHE A 192 10.78 -3.75 1.87
CA PHE A 192 11.86 -4.06 2.82
C PHE A 192 11.66 -3.42 4.21
N HIS A 193 11.09 -2.21 4.27
CA HIS A 193 10.83 -1.55 5.57
C HIS A 193 9.85 -2.32 6.47
N LYS A 194 9.00 -3.20 5.90
CA LYS A 194 8.13 -4.09 6.68
C LYS A 194 8.94 -5.20 7.37
N VAL A 195 9.96 -5.72 6.70
CA VAL A 195 10.94 -6.65 7.28
C VAL A 195 11.74 -5.98 8.39
N GLU A 196 12.22 -4.75 8.17
CA GLU A 196 12.97 -4.01 9.19
C GLU A 196 12.13 -3.75 10.45
N GLU A 197 10.87 -3.35 10.29
CA GLU A 197 9.95 -3.15 11.42
C GLU A 197 9.66 -4.45 12.16
N ALA A 198 9.39 -5.55 11.44
CA ALA A 198 9.17 -6.87 12.04
C ALA A 198 10.36 -7.31 12.90
N ARG A 199 11.59 -7.14 12.40
CA ARG A 199 12.82 -7.45 13.16
C ARG A 199 12.97 -6.57 14.39
N ARG A 200 12.70 -5.27 14.25
CA ARG A 200 12.76 -4.32 15.36
C ARG A 200 11.79 -4.72 16.48
N VAL A 201 10.58 -5.14 16.11
CA VAL A 201 9.56 -5.61 17.06
C VAL A 201 9.99 -6.90 17.72
N LEU A 202 10.50 -7.89 16.97
CA LEU A 202 11.01 -9.13 17.56
C LEU A 202 12.10 -8.84 18.59
N MET A 203 13.10 -8.02 18.25
CA MET A 203 14.20 -7.69 19.17
C MET A 203 13.75 -6.92 20.42
N LYS A 204 12.78 -6.02 20.28
CA LYS A 204 12.36 -5.13 21.38
C LYS A 204 11.27 -5.74 22.26
N GLU A 205 10.33 -6.46 21.65
CA GLU A 205 9.10 -6.92 22.31
C GLU A 205 9.02 -8.45 22.39
N ASN A 206 9.95 -9.18 21.75
CA ASN A 206 9.93 -10.63 21.61
C ASN A 206 8.61 -11.16 21.01
N VAL A 207 8.06 -10.40 20.06
CA VAL A 207 6.82 -10.77 19.34
C VAL A 207 7.16 -11.01 17.87
N PRO A 208 6.95 -12.24 17.35
CA PRO A 208 7.15 -12.56 15.94
C PRO A 208 6.16 -11.83 15.02
N SER A 209 6.50 -11.70 13.75
CA SER A 209 5.68 -11.06 12.72
C SER A 209 5.57 -11.91 11.46
N LEU A 210 4.35 -12.22 11.07
CA LEU A 210 4.00 -12.95 9.85
C LEU A 210 3.47 -11.97 8.81
N CYS A 211 3.83 -12.17 7.54
CA CYS A 211 3.11 -11.60 6.41
C CYS A 211 2.16 -12.63 5.82
N ALA A 212 0.90 -12.26 5.61
CA ALA A 212 -0.01 -12.93 4.70
C ALA A 212 -0.19 -12.04 3.46
N HIS A 213 0.42 -12.43 2.35
CA HIS A 213 0.26 -11.74 1.08
C HIS A 213 -0.80 -12.45 0.23
N LEU A 214 -1.94 -11.79 0.04
CA LEU A 214 -3.09 -12.26 -0.71
C LEU A 214 -2.98 -11.78 -2.16
N ASP A 215 -2.62 -12.66 -3.08
CA ASP A 215 -2.70 -12.39 -4.52
C ASP A 215 -4.12 -12.68 -5.02
N ILE A 216 -4.97 -11.66 -4.88
CA ILE A 216 -6.35 -11.69 -5.33
C ILE A 216 -6.46 -11.84 -6.85
N PHE A 217 -5.44 -11.40 -7.59
CA PHE A 217 -5.46 -11.48 -9.05
C PHE A 217 -5.34 -12.93 -9.55
N ASN A 218 -4.47 -13.72 -8.92
CA ASN A 218 -4.26 -15.13 -9.30
C ASN A 218 -4.96 -16.14 -8.39
N GLY A 219 -5.61 -15.69 -7.31
CA GLY A 219 -6.40 -16.56 -6.43
C GLY A 219 -5.57 -17.38 -5.45
N GLN A 220 -4.53 -16.78 -4.88
CA GLN A 220 -3.55 -17.48 -4.05
C GLN A 220 -2.97 -16.59 -2.95
N ALA A 221 -2.32 -17.18 -1.95
CA ALA A 221 -1.66 -16.48 -0.87
C ALA A 221 -0.32 -17.08 -0.47
N ALA A 222 0.61 -16.19 -0.14
CA ALA A 222 1.89 -16.51 0.46
C ALA A 222 1.86 -16.17 1.96
N LEU A 223 2.42 -17.05 2.78
CA LEU A 223 2.54 -16.84 4.22
C LEU A 223 3.99 -17.09 4.64
N PHE A 224 4.64 -16.08 5.22
CA PHE A 224 6.04 -16.19 5.62
C PHE A 224 6.41 -15.23 6.74
N ARG A 225 7.43 -15.60 7.52
CA ARG A 225 7.93 -14.80 8.65
C ARG A 225 8.73 -13.60 8.15
N LEU A 226 8.28 -12.39 8.50
CA LEU A 226 8.99 -11.14 8.16
C LEU A 226 10.22 -10.92 9.04
N ASP A 227 10.20 -11.46 10.26
CA ASP A 227 11.25 -11.23 11.26
C ASP A 227 12.46 -12.18 11.14
N GLN A 228 12.44 -13.12 10.19
CA GLN A 228 13.49 -14.14 9.98
C GLN A 228 14.20 -13.94 8.62
N PRO A 229 15.28 -13.15 8.53
CA PRO A 229 15.93 -12.80 7.26
C PRO A 229 16.47 -14.00 6.48
N ASP A 230 16.98 -15.01 7.18
CA ASP A 230 17.54 -16.21 6.55
C ASP A 230 16.45 -16.99 5.80
N ARG A 231 15.20 -16.92 6.29
CA ARG A 231 14.02 -17.48 5.62
C ARG A 231 13.45 -16.60 4.52
N LEU A 232 14.04 -15.43 4.28
CA LEU A 232 13.71 -14.55 3.16
C LEU A 232 14.80 -14.57 2.08
N ALA A 233 15.76 -15.50 2.14
CA ALA A 233 16.84 -15.61 1.17
C ALA A 233 16.35 -15.95 -0.26
N TRP A 234 15.15 -16.52 -0.39
CA TRP A 234 14.47 -16.75 -1.68
C TRP A 234 13.94 -15.47 -2.32
N LEU A 235 13.84 -14.37 -1.56
CA LEU A 235 13.43 -13.06 -2.07
C LEU A 235 14.63 -12.27 -2.61
N LYS A 236 14.51 -11.82 -3.86
CA LYS A 236 15.51 -10.96 -4.49
C LYS A 236 15.14 -9.50 -4.28
N TRP A 237 15.90 -8.82 -3.42
CA TRP A 237 15.65 -7.43 -3.07
C TRP A 237 16.26 -6.46 -4.07
N GLU A 238 15.40 -5.67 -4.70
CA GLU A 238 15.78 -4.69 -5.72
C GLU A 238 15.22 -3.31 -5.40
N PHE A 239 15.93 -2.26 -5.82
CA PHE A 239 15.43 -0.89 -5.73
C PHE A 239 14.57 -0.60 -6.96
N GLN A 240 13.29 -0.33 -6.76
CA GLN A 240 12.38 -0.03 -7.85
C GLN A 240 12.12 1.48 -7.96
N SER A 241 12.49 2.08 -9.10
CA SER A 241 12.28 3.51 -9.37
C SER A 241 10.80 3.90 -9.40
N GLN A 242 9.93 3.00 -9.85
CA GLN A 242 8.46 3.18 -9.84
C GLN A 242 7.86 3.21 -8.42
N MET A 243 8.58 2.66 -7.45
CA MET A 243 8.21 2.62 -6.03
C MET A 243 9.01 3.63 -5.21
N GLU A 244 9.27 4.82 -5.78
CA GLU A 244 10.03 5.89 -5.12
C GLU A 244 11.48 5.52 -4.77
N GLY A 245 12.05 4.49 -5.42
CA GLY A 245 13.35 3.95 -5.03
C GLY A 245 13.29 3.17 -3.72
N GLN A 246 12.12 2.68 -3.32
CA GLN A 246 12.00 1.72 -2.22
C GLN A 246 12.64 0.38 -2.61
N LYS A 247 13.29 -0.25 -1.63
CA LYS A 247 13.78 -1.62 -1.74
C LYS A 247 12.60 -2.57 -1.55
N VAL A 248 12.33 -3.38 -2.56
CA VAL A 248 11.22 -4.34 -2.59
C VAL A 248 11.70 -5.68 -3.13
N ALA A 249 10.95 -6.74 -2.90
CA ALA A 249 11.21 -8.04 -3.52
C ALA A 249 9.91 -8.63 -4.03
N ALA A 250 9.91 -9.13 -5.26
CA ALA A 250 8.81 -9.91 -5.79
C ALA A 250 8.77 -11.27 -5.07
N ILE A 251 7.57 -11.69 -4.68
CA ILE A 251 7.28 -13.03 -4.16
C ILE A 251 7.19 -13.96 -5.38
N PRO A 252 8.14 -14.89 -5.58
CA PRO A 252 8.03 -15.89 -6.64
C PRO A 252 6.88 -16.88 -6.38
N GLU A 253 6.48 -17.58 -7.44
CA GLU A 253 5.29 -18.44 -7.46
C GLU A 253 5.32 -19.55 -6.39
N GLU A 254 6.51 -20.12 -6.13
CA GLU A 254 6.72 -21.13 -5.09
C GLU A 254 6.43 -20.62 -3.66
N GLY A 255 6.39 -19.31 -3.45
CA GLY A 255 6.02 -18.71 -2.16
C GLY A 255 4.52 -18.78 -1.87
N PHE A 256 3.68 -19.06 -2.88
CA PHE A 256 2.22 -19.09 -2.75
C PHE A 256 1.70 -20.47 -2.35
N VAL A 257 1.71 -20.69 -1.04
CA VAL A 257 1.40 -21.93 -0.34
C VAL A 257 -0.11 -22.21 -0.16
N TRP A 258 -0.97 -21.23 -0.38
CA TRP A 258 -2.42 -21.41 -0.29
C TRP A 258 -3.10 -20.99 -1.59
N LYS A 259 -3.90 -21.86 -2.19
CA LYS A 259 -4.79 -21.53 -3.32
C LYS A 259 -6.22 -21.38 -2.81
N PHE A 260 -6.91 -20.31 -3.15
CA PHE A 260 -8.21 -19.97 -2.51
C PHE A 260 -9.34 -20.95 -2.82
N LEU A 261 -9.24 -21.70 -3.92
CA LEU A 261 -10.20 -22.74 -4.31
C LEU A 261 -9.90 -24.10 -3.68
N GLU A 262 -8.79 -24.22 -2.95
CA GLU A 262 -8.39 -25.43 -2.24
C GLU A 262 -8.67 -25.26 -0.74
N PRO A 263 -8.82 -26.37 0.02
CA PRO A 263 -8.87 -26.32 1.47
C PRO A 263 -7.68 -25.56 2.05
N LEU A 264 -7.86 -24.99 3.23
CA LEU A 264 -6.74 -24.35 3.93
C LEU A 264 -5.57 -25.34 4.09
N PRO A 265 -4.33 -24.90 3.83
CA PRO A 265 -3.17 -25.75 4.08
C PRO A 265 -3.07 -26.06 5.57
N ARG A 266 -2.38 -27.13 5.93
CA ARG A 266 -2.13 -27.42 7.34
C ARG A 266 -1.00 -26.53 7.84
N LEU A 267 -1.09 -26.07 9.07
CA LEU A 267 -0.10 -25.17 9.66
C LEU A 267 1.32 -25.78 9.63
N GLU A 268 1.41 -27.09 9.77
CA GLU A 268 2.65 -27.86 9.78
C GLU A 268 3.33 -27.89 8.41
N ASP A 269 2.60 -27.67 7.32
CA ASP A 269 3.11 -27.63 5.95
C ASP A 269 3.68 -26.24 5.58
N LEU A 270 3.47 -25.22 6.43
CA LEU A 270 3.83 -23.82 6.13
C LEU A 270 5.24 -23.40 6.58
N GLU A 271 6.00 -24.28 7.22
CA GLU A 271 7.35 -24.01 7.73
C GLU A 271 7.48 -22.65 8.46
N LEU A 272 6.50 -22.31 9.32
CA LEU A 272 6.43 -21.03 10.04
C LEU A 272 7.15 -21.00 11.39
N ASP A 273 7.74 -22.13 11.80
CA ASP A 273 8.41 -22.39 13.09
C ASP A 273 9.74 -21.65 13.21
#